data_AF-A0A7S0C403-F1
#
_entry.id   AF-A0A7S0C403-F1
#
_cell.length_a   1.000
_cell.length_b   1.000
_cell.length_c   1.000
_cell.angle_alpha   90.00
_cell.angle_beta   90.00
_cell.angle_gamma   90.00
#
_symmetry.space_group_name_H-M   'P 1'
#
loop_
_entity.id
_entity.type
_entity.pdbx_description
1 polymer ?
#
loop_
_entity_poly.entity_id
_entity_poly.type
_entity_poly.pdbx_seq_one_letter_code
_entity_poly.pdbx_strand_id
1 'polypeptide(L)'
;MTQHLSNYFSGPLTNAHVNMATTVLRDKVILGFVDKMNISMQNIVRYLDLNEMNEDNCVQKYIEENTDIDDFPHVDEGSKEYDALYSRNELDIKLFKIAEGIFNAQRGLLGLKQLDQQ
;
A
#
# COMPACT_ATOMS: atom_id res chain seq x y z
N MET A 1 10.87 7.74 -0.91
CA MET A 1 9.74 8.35 -1.64
C MET A 1 9.04 9.47 -0.85
N THR A 2 9.03 9.43 0.49
CA THR A 2 8.41 10.46 1.37
C THR A 2 9.10 11.83 1.39
N GLN A 3 10.41 11.89 1.13
CA GLN A 3 11.17 13.13 1.01
C GLN A 3 10.61 14.09 -0.06
N HIS A 4 10.18 13.54 -1.21
CA HIS A 4 9.55 14.32 -2.28
C HIS A 4 8.24 14.98 -1.85
N LEU A 5 7.47 14.34 -0.96
CA LEU A 5 6.21 14.91 -0.45
C LEU A 5 6.47 16.15 0.41
N SER A 6 7.62 16.18 1.08
CA SER A 6 8.03 17.27 1.97
C SER A 6 8.78 18.41 1.27
N ASN A 7 9.10 18.27 -0.02
CA ASN A 7 10.05 19.12 -0.75
C ASN A 7 11.47 19.20 -0.14
N TYR A 8 11.81 18.32 0.79
CA TYR A 8 13.17 18.17 1.32
C TYR A 8 13.82 16.92 0.74
N PHE A 9 14.76 17.13 -0.18
CA PHE A 9 15.45 16.05 -0.90
C PHE A 9 16.70 15.53 -0.17
N SER A 10 17.00 16.05 1.02
CA SER A 10 18.19 15.69 1.79
C SER A 10 17.88 15.65 3.29
N GLY A 11 18.73 14.94 4.02
CA GLY A 11 18.62 14.76 5.47
C GLY A 11 17.98 13.43 5.90
N PRO A 12 18.05 13.12 7.20
CA PRO A 12 17.53 11.87 7.74
C PRO A 12 15.99 11.81 7.64
N LEU A 13 15.46 10.61 7.43
CA LEU A 13 14.03 10.38 7.57
C LEU A 13 13.63 10.49 9.05
N THR A 14 12.48 11.11 9.32
CA THR A 14 11.98 11.36 10.67
C THR A 14 10.49 11.03 10.75
N ASN A 15 9.94 11.01 11.96
CA ASN A 15 8.50 10.85 12.17
C ASN A 15 7.66 11.95 11.50
N ALA A 16 8.22 13.14 11.24
CA ALA A 16 7.52 14.18 10.50
C ALA A 16 7.21 13.75 9.06
N HIS A 17 8.12 13.01 8.42
CA HIS A 17 7.89 12.46 7.08
C HIS A 17 6.83 11.36 7.10
N VAL A 18 6.78 10.54 8.16
CA VAL A 18 5.72 9.54 8.34
C VAL A 18 4.37 10.23 8.45
N ASN A 19 4.23 11.26 9.30
CA ASN A 19 2.98 12.00 9.47
C ASN A 19 2.51 12.64 8.16
N MET A 20 3.43 13.24 7.41
CA MET A 20 3.11 13.82 6.10
C MET A 20 2.67 12.76 5.09
N ALA A 21 3.38 11.64 5.02
CA ALA A 21 2.98 10.53 4.18
C ALA A 21 1.60 10.00 4.58
N THR A 22 1.34 9.81 5.87
CA THR A 22 0.02 9.44 6.40
C THR A 22 -1.08 10.40 5.94
N THR A 23 -0.85 11.72 5.99
CA THR A 23 -1.81 12.70 5.47
C THR A 23 -2.07 12.51 3.98
N VAL A 24 -1.02 12.30 3.18
CA VAL A 24 -1.16 12.05 1.74
C VAL A 24 -1.93 10.76 1.47
N LEU A 25 -1.59 9.67 2.17
CA LEU A 25 -2.25 8.37 2.03
C LEU A 25 -3.74 8.45 2.40
N ARG A 26 -4.09 9.24 3.41
CA ARG A 26 -5.48 9.40 3.86
C ARG A 26 -6.31 10.28 2.93
N ASP A 27 -5.73 11.39 2.47
CA ASP A 27 -6.51 12.50 1.91
C ASP A 27 -6.42 12.60 0.38
N LYS A 28 -5.44 11.95 -0.27
CA LYS A 28 -5.13 12.20 -1.69
C LYS A 28 -5.12 10.97 -2.60
N VAL A 29 -5.16 9.76 -2.06
CA VAL A 29 -4.98 8.54 -2.85
C VAL A 29 -5.92 7.43 -2.38
N ILE A 30 -6.20 6.47 -3.27
CA ILE A 30 -6.78 5.19 -2.87
C ILE A 30 -5.66 4.17 -2.68
N LEU A 31 -5.72 3.41 -1.59
CA LEU A 31 -4.69 2.43 -1.27
C LEU A 31 -5.03 1.06 -1.84
N GLY A 32 -3.98 0.34 -2.20
CA GLY A 32 -4.01 -1.06 -2.59
C GLY A 32 -2.79 -1.78 -2.03
N PHE A 33 -2.94 -3.08 -1.78
CA PHE A 33 -1.85 -3.96 -1.42
C PHE A 33 -1.73 -5.11 -2.41
N VAL A 34 -0.50 -5.55 -2.62
CA VAL A 34 -0.15 -6.58 -3.61
C VAL A 34 -0.66 -7.96 -3.18
N ASP A 35 -0.54 -8.31 -1.91
CA ASP A 35 -1.11 -9.52 -1.30
C ASP A 35 -2.66 -9.53 -1.37
N LYS A 36 -3.28 -8.36 -1.46
CA LYS A 36 -4.73 -8.15 -1.57
C LYS A 36 -5.11 -7.56 -2.92
N MET A 37 -4.44 -7.98 -4.01
CA MET A 37 -4.59 -7.36 -5.34
C MET A 37 -6.05 -7.29 -5.80
N ASN A 38 -6.78 -8.41 -5.78
CA ASN A 38 -8.20 -8.45 -6.20
C ASN A 38 -9.05 -7.44 -5.41
N ILE A 39 -8.89 -7.40 -4.09
CA ILE A 39 -9.62 -6.51 -3.19
C ILE A 39 -9.24 -5.05 -3.45
N SER A 40 -7.97 -4.78 -3.70
CA SER A 40 -7.43 -3.46 -4.02
C SER A 40 -8.00 -2.94 -5.35
N MET A 41 -8.14 -3.80 -6.34
CA MET A 41 -8.75 -3.44 -7.62
C MET A 41 -10.23 -3.12 -7.50
N GLN A 42 -10.97 -3.84 -6.64
CA GLN A 42 -12.36 -3.49 -6.34
C GLN A 42 -12.47 -2.08 -5.75
N ASN A 43 -11.53 -1.67 -4.87
CA ASN A 43 -11.50 -0.30 -4.34
C ASN A 43 -11.31 0.72 -5.46
N ILE A 44 -10.37 0.46 -6.37
CA ILE A 44 -10.05 1.36 -7.49
C ILE A 44 -11.26 1.52 -8.43
N VAL A 45 -11.85 0.40 -8.87
CA VAL A 45 -13.03 0.40 -9.74
C VAL A 45 -14.18 1.17 -9.08
N ARG A 46 -14.41 0.93 -7.78
CA ARG A 46 -15.48 1.61 -7.03
C ARG A 46 -15.20 3.11 -6.86
N TYR A 47 -13.96 3.48 -6.57
CA TYR A 47 -13.56 4.87 -6.35
C TYR A 47 -13.61 5.71 -7.63
N LEU A 48 -13.23 5.13 -8.77
CA LEU A 48 -13.24 5.79 -10.07
C LEU A 48 -14.56 5.62 -10.86
N ASP A 49 -15.54 4.93 -10.27
CA ASP A 49 -16.83 4.57 -10.90
C ASP A 49 -16.68 3.87 -12.26
N LEU A 50 -15.71 2.97 -12.37
CA LEU A 50 -15.41 2.23 -13.61
C LEU A 50 -16.25 0.95 -13.77
N ASN A 51 -17.43 0.90 -13.15
CA ASN A 51 -18.25 -0.31 -13.08
C ASN A 51 -18.65 -0.84 -14.46
N GLU A 52 -18.79 0.05 -15.45
CA GLU A 52 -19.14 -0.27 -16.84
C GLU A 52 -17.95 -0.78 -17.68
N MET A 53 -16.71 -0.56 -17.24
CA MET A 53 -15.50 -0.99 -17.98
C MET A 53 -15.05 -2.42 -17.65
N ASN A 54 -15.74 -3.09 -16.73
CA ASN A 54 -15.39 -4.43 -16.24
C ASN A 54 -16.00 -5.58 -17.06
N GLU A 55 -16.78 -5.28 -18.12
CA GLU A 55 -17.44 -6.31 -18.93
C GLU A 55 -16.46 -7.14 -19.80
N ASP A 56 -15.26 -6.61 -20.09
CA ASP A 56 -14.33 -7.20 -21.09
C ASP A 56 -12.98 -7.71 -20.54
N ASN A 57 -12.79 -7.84 -19.22
CA ASN A 57 -11.51 -8.27 -18.61
C ASN A 57 -10.26 -7.46 -19.04
N CYS A 58 -10.44 -6.30 -19.66
CA CYS A 58 -9.37 -5.47 -20.23
C CYS A 58 -8.35 -5.04 -19.17
N VAL A 59 -8.84 -4.67 -17.99
CA VAL A 59 -8.02 -4.21 -16.86
C VAL A 59 -7.20 -5.35 -16.25
N GLN A 60 -7.76 -6.56 -16.18
CA GLN A 60 -7.13 -7.71 -15.51
C GLN A 60 -5.87 -8.18 -16.24
N LYS A 61 -5.87 -8.13 -17.58
CA LYS A 61 -4.72 -8.48 -18.40
C LYS A 61 -3.46 -7.65 -18.07
N TYR A 62 -3.63 -6.36 -17.77
CA TYR A 62 -2.51 -5.47 -17.45
C TYR A 62 -2.01 -5.59 -16.00
N ILE A 63 -2.79 -6.21 -15.12
CA ILE A 63 -2.47 -6.37 -13.70
C ILE A 63 -1.71 -7.66 -13.44
N GLU A 64 -2.10 -8.74 -14.13
CA GLU A 64 -1.50 -10.07 -13.94
C GLU A 64 -0.13 -10.21 -14.61
N GLU A 65 0.16 -9.46 -15.68
CA GLU A 65 1.36 -9.63 -16.51
C GLU A 65 2.71 -9.27 -15.83
N ASN A 66 2.74 -8.68 -14.63
CA ASN A 66 4.01 -8.19 -14.04
C ASN A 66 4.12 -8.33 -12.50
N THR A 67 3.51 -9.33 -11.89
CA THR A 67 3.70 -9.60 -10.44
C THR A 67 4.78 -10.66 -10.18
N ASP A 68 5.94 -10.54 -10.84
CA ASP A 68 7.14 -11.26 -10.39
C ASP A 68 7.68 -10.57 -9.13
N ILE A 69 7.22 -11.05 -7.98
CA ILE A 69 7.62 -10.57 -6.65
C ILE A 69 8.74 -11.47 -6.07
N ASP A 70 8.99 -12.62 -6.67
CA ASP A 70 9.76 -13.72 -6.07
C ASP A 70 11.24 -13.80 -6.51
N ASP A 71 11.80 -12.75 -7.11
CA ASP A 71 13.23 -12.74 -7.49
C ASP A 71 14.19 -12.60 -6.29
N PHE A 72 13.66 -12.40 -5.08
CA PHE A 72 14.47 -12.25 -3.87
C PHE A 72 14.18 -13.34 -2.84
N PRO A 73 15.21 -13.87 -2.16
CA PRO A 73 15.02 -14.87 -1.13
C PRO A 73 14.18 -14.30 0.02
N HIS A 74 13.19 -15.08 0.44
CA HIS A 74 12.45 -14.79 1.67
C HIS A 74 13.41 -14.77 2.86
N VAL A 75 13.27 -13.77 3.72
CA VAL A 75 14.10 -13.62 4.91
C VAL A 75 13.23 -13.92 6.12
N ASP A 76 13.57 -14.97 6.87
CA ASP A 76 12.78 -15.43 8.01
C ASP A 76 12.75 -14.36 9.12
N GLU A 77 11.56 -14.11 9.67
CA GLU A 77 11.39 -13.17 10.78
C GLU A 77 12.24 -13.60 12.00
N GLY A 78 12.95 -12.64 12.60
CA GLY A 78 13.86 -12.88 13.72
C GLY A 78 15.25 -13.42 13.32
N SER A 79 15.52 -13.59 12.03
CA SER A 79 16.91 -13.75 11.53
C SER A 79 17.70 -12.44 11.64
N LYS A 80 19.03 -12.53 11.61
CA LYS A 80 19.89 -11.33 11.66
C LYS A 80 19.69 -10.44 10.44
N GLU A 81 19.43 -11.07 9.29
CA GLU A 81 19.15 -10.44 8.02
C GLU A 81 17.82 -9.68 8.09
N TYR A 82 16.79 -10.29 8.67
CA TYR A 82 15.50 -9.64 8.91
C TYR A 82 15.66 -8.44 9.83
N ASP A 83 16.34 -8.59 10.97
CA ASP A 83 16.54 -7.50 11.93
C ASP A 83 17.30 -6.32 11.31
N ALA A 84 18.28 -6.60 10.45
CA ALA A 84 19.02 -5.57 9.72
C ALA A 84 18.13 -4.84 8.71
N LEU A 85 17.28 -5.57 7.98
CA LEU A 85 16.30 -4.98 7.06
C LEU A 85 15.24 -4.17 7.80
N TYR A 86 14.71 -4.72 8.90
CA TYR A 86 13.73 -4.09 9.75
C TYR A 86 14.25 -2.77 10.29
N SER A 87 15.46 -2.77 10.87
CA SER A 87 16.08 -1.58 11.46
C SER A 87 16.30 -0.47 10.42
N ARG A 88 16.61 -0.85 9.17
CA ARG A 88 16.79 0.12 8.07
C ARG A 88 15.47 0.68 7.55
N ASN A 89 14.37 -0.05 7.70
CA ASN A 89 13.05 0.29 7.17
C ASN A 89 12.01 0.55 8.27
N GLU A 90 12.42 0.82 9.50
CA GLU A 90 11.53 0.96 10.66
C GLU A 90 10.39 1.97 10.40
N LEU A 91 10.71 3.11 9.77
CA LEU A 91 9.73 4.14 9.44
C LEU A 91 8.76 3.71 8.34
N ASP A 92 9.22 2.93 7.36
CA ASP A 92 8.37 2.39 6.30
C ASP A 92 7.47 1.28 6.83
N ILE A 93 7.96 0.43 7.74
CA ILE A 93 7.15 -0.56 8.46
C ILE A 93 6.08 0.13 9.30
N LYS A 94 6.44 1.20 10.00
CA LYS A 94 5.48 2.02 10.74
C LYS A 94 4.41 2.62 9.81
N LEU A 95 4.83 3.15 8.66
CA LEU A 95 3.90 3.70 7.67
C LEU A 95 3.00 2.62 7.06
N PHE A 96 3.53 1.43 6.80
CA PHE A 96 2.78 0.27 6.29
C PHE A 96 1.63 -0.10 7.23
N LYS A 97 1.90 -0.25 8.53
CA LYS A 97 0.86 -0.53 9.55
C LYS A 97 -0.23 0.54 9.59
N ILE A 98 0.15 1.81 9.40
CA ILE A 98 -0.82 2.91 9.30
C ILE A 98 -1.65 2.79 8.02
N ALA A 99 -0.99 2.46 6.90
CA ALA A 99 -1.63 2.26 5.60
C ALA A 99 -2.68 1.14 5.64
N GLU A 100 -2.45 0.06 6.38
CA GLU A 100 -3.44 -1.02 6.57
C GLU A 100 -4.72 -0.49 7.23
N GLY A 101 -4.57 0.35 8.25
CA GLY A 101 -5.71 1.02 8.90
C GLY A 101 -6.46 1.93 7.94
N ILE A 102 -5.74 2.73 7.13
CA ILE A 102 -6.34 3.63 6.14
C ILE A 102 -7.08 2.83 5.06
N PHE A 103 -6.49 1.76 4.55
CA PHE A 103 -7.11 0.90 3.54
C PHE A 103 -8.45 0.33 4.00
N ASN A 104 -8.51 -0.18 5.25
CA ASN A 104 -9.74 -0.68 5.83
C ASN A 104 -10.79 0.44 6.03
N ALA A 105 -10.37 1.63 6.45
CA ALA A 105 -11.26 2.78 6.58
C ALA A 105 -11.82 3.23 5.22
N GLN A 106 -10.99 3.30 4.18
CA GLN A 106 -11.40 3.65 2.81
C GLN A 106 -12.45 2.68 2.28
N ARG A 107 -12.31 1.37 2.55
CA ARG A 107 -13.32 0.37 2.17
C ARG A 107 -14.68 0.65 2.80
N GLY A 108 -14.70 1.01 4.09
CA GLY A 108 -15.92 1.42 4.78
C GLY A 108 -16.60 2.63 4.13
N LEU A 109 -15.83 3.64 3.72
CA LEU A 109 -16.35 4.82 3.02
C LEU A 109 -16.92 4.51 1.64
N LEU A 110 -16.33 3.52 0.95
CA LEU A 110 -16.80 3.05 -0.36
C LEU A 110 -18.02 2.10 -0.28
N GLY A 111 -18.48 1.76 0.94
CA GLY A 111 -19.54 0.79 1.17
C GLY A 111 -19.12 -0.65 0.92
N LEU A 112 -17.82 -0.93 0.91
CA LEU A 112 -17.25 -2.26 0.70
C LEU A 112 -17.03 -2.97 2.05
N LYS A 113 -17.20 -4.30 2.08
CA LYS A 113 -16.98 -5.08 3.30
C LYS A 113 -15.54 -4.95 3.79
N GLN A 114 -15.38 -4.78 5.11
CA GLN A 114 -14.07 -4.84 5.75
C GLN A 114 -13.49 -6.24 5.62
N LEU A 115 -12.16 -6.32 5.57
CA LEU A 115 -11.47 -7.61 5.71
C LEU A 115 -11.38 -7.89 7.20
N ASP A 116 -11.96 -9.01 7.63
CA ASP A 116 -11.75 -9.50 8.99
C ASP A 116 -10.24 -9.75 9.17
N GLN A 117 -9.67 -9.27 10.28
CA GLN A 117 -8.28 -9.57 10.63
C GLN A 117 -8.19 -11.08 10.92
N GLN A 118 -7.73 -11.85 9.93
CA GLN A 118 -7.32 -13.26 10.11
C GLN A 118 -5.95 -13.32 10.76
#